data_AF-A0A7J3IFG9-F1
#
_entry.id   AF-A0A7J3IFG9-F1
#
_cell.length_a   1.000
_cell.length_b   1.000
_cell.length_c   1.000
_cell.angle_alpha   90.00
_cell.angle_beta   90.00
_cell.angle_gamma   90.00
#
_symmetry.space_group_name_H-M   'P 1'
#
loop_
_entity.id
_entity.type
_entity.pdbx_description
1 polymer ?
#
loop_
_entity_poly.entity_id
_entity_poly.type
_entity_poly.pdbx_seq_one_letter_code
_entity_poly.pdbx_strand_id
1 'polypeptide(L)'
;MLGGCGSEAKKIASEYDPNEVTIGVLGSHSAEEVGVSAKAFGFQTLVVCQKGRESLYANYNRHLFDHVILLDKFSDIIREDVQDKMLKLSTIFIPNRSFSVYVGYDNIENRFRVPIYGNRFLLRTEERTAPRNQYWLLEKAGIKIPKKFDRPEDIDRLVIVKVQQKKKPLERAFFYASSPEDYYRKAEELIKQDVIDEEGLRKARIEEYVLGQKFNANFQKWALEDYFGNFDFLGFDDRKQTNLHGVLSLPARDQLMINVPIKNEEIGHYGLTMRESQKPLVYEAAERFIRVCREEYPPGIIGLFALQGAIAYDADDPEQKRLAFYVFDVSPRVPGSPCVGPTSPEMRRLTLKYQSILRRYGVDRI
;
A
#
# COMPACT_ATOMS: atom_id res chain seq x y z
N MET A 1 21.95 -9.94 9.66
CA MET A 1 22.75 -10.02 8.42
C MET A 1 21.84 -9.82 7.21
N LEU A 2 21.63 -8.57 6.77
CA LEU A 2 20.79 -8.21 5.61
C LEU A 2 21.64 -7.85 4.36
N GLY A 3 22.92 -8.26 4.32
CA GLY A 3 23.94 -7.59 3.50
C GLY A 3 24.29 -8.18 2.13
N GLY A 4 23.86 -9.41 1.81
CA GLY A 4 24.34 -10.12 0.61
C GLY A 4 23.84 -9.55 -0.71
N CYS A 5 22.51 -9.49 -0.89
CA CYS A 5 21.94 -9.06 -2.17
C CYS A 5 21.97 -7.53 -2.38
N GLY A 6 22.02 -6.75 -1.28
CA GLY A 6 22.13 -5.29 -1.33
C GLY A 6 23.48 -4.79 -1.84
N SER A 7 24.57 -5.51 -1.60
CA SER A 7 25.90 -5.16 -2.12
C SER A 7 26.06 -5.55 -3.60
N GLU A 8 25.48 -6.68 -4.01
CA GLU A 8 25.45 -7.12 -5.41
C GLU A 8 24.65 -6.17 -6.30
N ALA A 9 23.43 -5.79 -5.89
CA ALA A 9 22.59 -4.86 -6.65
C ALA A 9 23.25 -3.48 -6.82
N LYS A 10 24.01 -3.00 -5.82
CA LYS A 10 24.78 -1.76 -5.91
C LYS A 10 25.91 -1.86 -6.93
N LYS A 11 26.63 -2.99 -6.94
CA LYS A 11 27.69 -3.24 -7.91
C LYS A 11 27.12 -3.26 -9.33
N ILE A 12 26.05 -4.01 -9.55
CA ILE A 12 25.35 -4.06 -10.84
C ILE A 12 24.92 -2.66 -11.28
N ALA A 13 24.25 -1.90 -10.41
CA ALA A 13 23.79 -0.55 -10.75
C ALA A 13 24.94 0.42 -11.08
N SER A 14 26.12 0.23 -10.48
CA SER A 14 27.30 1.06 -10.78
C SER A 14 27.95 0.76 -12.14
N GLU A 15 27.62 -0.39 -12.75
CA GLU A 15 28.11 -0.81 -14.06
C GLU A 15 27.16 -0.39 -15.20
N TYR A 16 25.97 0.12 -14.89
CA TYR A 16 25.00 0.60 -15.88
C TYR A 16 25.46 1.92 -16.52
N ASP A 17 25.22 2.06 -17.83
CA ASP A 17 25.30 3.36 -18.49
C ASP A 17 24.11 4.23 -18.04
N PRO A 18 24.36 5.39 -17.39
CA PRO A 18 23.29 6.27 -16.92
C PRO A 18 22.37 6.80 -18.03
N ASN A 19 22.82 6.81 -19.29
CA ASN A 19 22.03 7.30 -20.43
C ASN A 19 21.11 6.23 -21.04
N GLU A 20 21.32 4.96 -20.71
CA GLU A 20 20.60 3.81 -21.28
C GLU A 20 19.74 3.07 -20.24
N VAL A 21 19.42 3.74 -19.12
CA VAL A 21 18.63 3.16 -18.04
C VAL A 21 17.21 2.86 -18.51
N THR A 22 16.75 1.64 -18.25
CA THR A 22 15.35 1.21 -18.45
C THR A 22 14.61 1.16 -17.12
N ILE A 23 13.41 1.71 -17.06
CA ILE A 23 12.53 1.59 -15.88
C ILE A 23 11.63 0.36 -16.06
N GLY A 24 11.82 -0.63 -15.20
CA GLY A 24 11.10 -1.90 -15.21
C GLY A 24 9.99 -1.94 -14.16
N VAL A 25 8.85 -2.54 -14.49
CA VAL A 25 7.75 -2.78 -13.54
C VAL A 25 7.01 -4.07 -13.86
N LEU A 26 6.40 -4.69 -12.85
CA LEU A 26 5.50 -5.83 -13.05
C LEU A 26 4.12 -5.32 -13.51
N GLY A 27 3.59 -5.86 -14.61
CA GLY A 27 2.32 -5.47 -15.24
C GLY A 27 1.10 -5.80 -14.40
N SER A 28 0.86 -5.00 -13.35
CA SER A 28 -0.29 -5.04 -12.45
C SER A 28 -0.24 -3.82 -11.50
N HIS A 29 -1.32 -3.53 -10.78
CA HIS A 29 -1.43 -2.58 -9.66
C HIS A 29 -1.18 -1.09 -9.95
N SER A 30 0.00 -0.72 -10.45
CA SER A 30 0.40 0.68 -10.68
C SER A 30 1.42 0.81 -11.82
N ALA A 31 1.37 -0.11 -12.79
CA ALA A 31 2.34 -0.20 -13.87
C ALA A 31 2.14 0.91 -14.92
N GLU A 32 0.90 1.32 -15.18
CA GLU A 32 0.58 2.39 -16.13
C GLU A 32 1.21 3.72 -15.66
N GLU A 33 1.07 4.05 -14.38
CA GLU A 33 1.58 5.28 -13.77
C GLU A 33 3.11 5.31 -13.78
N VAL A 34 3.74 4.15 -13.51
CA VAL A 34 5.19 4.00 -13.65
C VAL A 34 5.61 4.19 -15.11
N GLY A 35 4.88 3.60 -16.07
CA GLY A 35 5.14 3.76 -17.50
C GLY A 35 5.03 5.20 -17.96
N VAL A 36 3.92 5.88 -17.65
CA VAL A 36 3.70 7.31 -17.93
C VAL A 36 4.84 8.15 -17.35
N SER A 37 5.18 7.96 -16.07
CA SER A 37 6.22 8.76 -15.41
C SER A 37 7.61 8.53 -16.01
N ALA A 38 7.96 7.29 -16.31
CA ALA A 38 9.25 6.96 -16.91
C ALA A 38 9.36 7.53 -18.34
N LYS A 39 8.32 7.34 -19.16
CA LYS A 39 8.25 7.89 -20.52
C LYS A 39 8.34 9.41 -20.55
N ALA A 40 7.64 10.07 -19.63
CA ALA A 40 7.67 11.51 -19.45
C ALA A 40 9.11 12.03 -19.28
N PHE A 41 9.92 11.37 -18.45
CA PHE A 41 11.32 11.73 -18.23
C PHE A 41 12.29 11.17 -19.28
N GLY A 42 11.79 10.59 -20.38
CA GLY A 42 12.58 10.11 -21.50
C GLY A 42 13.26 8.75 -21.29
N PHE A 43 12.93 8.02 -20.22
CA PHE A 43 13.49 6.69 -19.99
C PHE A 43 12.89 5.64 -20.93
N GLN A 44 13.69 4.62 -21.24
CA GLN A 44 13.14 3.37 -21.77
C GLN A 44 12.31 2.69 -20.69
N THR A 45 11.33 1.90 -21.12
CA THR A 45 10.34 1.29 -20.24
C THR A 45 10.19 -0.19 -20.50
N LEU A 46 10.08 -0.98 -19.44
CA LEU A 46 9.90 -2.43 -19.51
C LEU A 46 8.75 -2.86 -18.60
N VAL A 47 7.85 -3.68 -19.14
CA VAL A 47 6.80 -4.33 -18.35
C VAL A 47 6.96 -5.84 -18.38
N VAL A 48 6.90 -6.46 -17.19
CA VAL A 48 6.86 -7.92 -17.04
C VAL A 48 5.41 -8.34 -16.86
N CYS A 49 4.85 -9.05 -17.84
CA CYS A 49 3.47 -9.52 -17.85
C CYS A 49 3.38 -11.02 -17.60
N GLN A 50 2.21 -11.47 -17.14
CA GLN A 50 1.85 -12.88 -17.07
C GLN A 50 0.83 -13.21 -18.16
N LYS A 51 0.95 -14.37 -18.80
CA LYS A 51 -0.04 -14.88 -19.76
C LYS A 51 -1.46 -14.87 -19.18
N GLY A 52 -2.41 -14.37 -19.98
CA GLY A 52 -3.80 -14.13 -19.60
C GLY A 52 -4.05 -12.80 -18.89
N ARG A 53 -3.02 -11.99 -18.61
CA ARG A 53 -3.11 -10.70 -17.90
C ARG A 53 -2.35 -9.57 -18.60
N GLU A 54 -1.84 -9.82 -19.79
CA GLU A 54 -0.96 -8.93 -20.54
C GLU A 54 -1.70 -7.90 -21.38
N SER A 55 -2.98 -8.12 -21.73
CA SER A 55 -3.68 -7.34 -22.77
C SER A 55 -3.65 -5.83 -22.50
N LEU A 56 -3.83 -5.42 -21.24
CA LEU A 56 -3.76 -4.01 -20.83
C LEU A 56 -2.42 -3.37 -21.22
N TYR A 57 -1.31 -4.05 -20.94
CA TYR A 57 0.04 -3.49 -21.09
C TYR A 57 0.65 -3.77 -22.46
N ALA A 58 0.47 -4.98 -22.97
CA ALA A 58 1.06 -5.45 -24.22
C ALA A 58 0.27 -5.01 -25.46
N ASN A 59 -1.03 -4.70 -25.32
CA ASN A 59 -1.89 -4.32 -26.44
C ASN A 59 -2.43 -2.90 -26.26
N TYR A 60 -3.30 -2.66 -25.27
CA TYR A 60 -4.02 -1.38 -25.14
C TYR A 60 -3.08 -0.21 -24.82
N ASN A 61 -2.16 -0.42 -23.87
CA ASN A 61 -1.19 0.58 -23.43
C ASN A 61 0.24 0.26 -23.88
N ARG A 62 0.40 -0.41 -25.03
CA ARG A 62 1.72 -0.79 -25.56
C ARG A 62 2.67 0.40 -25.74
N HIS A 63 2.12 1.60 -25.96
CA HIS A 63 2.87 2.85 -26.11
C HIS A 63 3.56 3.30 -24.81
N LEU A 64 3.13 2.81 -23.64
CA LEU A 64 3.76 3.12 -22.35
C LEU A 64 4.99 2.27 -22.05
N PHE A 65 5.23 1.18 -22.78
CA PHE A 65 6.28 0.21 -22.47
C PHE A 65 7.06 -0.15 -23.73
N ASP A 66 8.34 0.18 -23.82
CA ASP A 66 9.20 -0.19 -24.97
C ASP A 66 9.40 -1.69 -25.10
N HIS A 67 9.61 -2.35 -23.96
CA HIS A 67 9.89 -3.78 -23.84
C HIS A 67 8.78 -4.48 -23.07
N VAL A 68 8.36 -5.65 -23.55
CA VAL A 68 7.40 -6.52 -22.86
C VAL A 68 8.02 -7.89 -22.66
N ILE A 69 8.16 -8.32 -21.40
CA ILE A 69 8.55 -9.69 -21.07
C ILE A 69 7.29 -10.45 -20.67
N LEU A 70 6.88 -11.44 -21.47
CA LEU A 70 5.73 -12.29 -21.16
C LEU A 70 6.19 -13.59 -20.49
N LEU A 71 5.66 -13.86 -19.30
CA LEU A 71 5.96 -15.04 -18.49
C LEU A 71 4.74 -15.94 -18.31
N ASP A 72 4.95 -17.22 -18.02
CA ASP A 72 3.87 -18.14 -17.66
C ASP A 72 3.31 -17.80 -16.28
N LYS A 73 4.19 -17.50 -15.32
CA LYS A 73 3.84 -16.98 -14.00
C LYS A 73 4.71 -15.77 -13.66
N PHE A 74 4.16 -14.81 -12.92
CA PHE A 74 4.93 -13.68 -12.42
C PHE A 74 6.14 -14.10 -11.57
N SER A 75 6.04 -15.21 -10.84
CA SER A 75 7.17 -15.78 -10.09
C SER A 75 8.36 -16.15 -10.97
N ASP A 76 8.16 -16.39 -12.27
CA ASP A 76 9.23 -16.80 -13.18
C ASP A 76 10.21 -15.66 -13.50
N ILE A 77 9.93 -14.44 -13.02
CA ILE A 77 10.83 -13.29 -13.12
C ILE A 77 12.20 -13.55 -12.46
N ILE A 78 12.27 -14.50 -11.53
CA ILE A 78 13.52 -14.92 -10.88
C ILE A 78 14.37 -15.89 -11.72
N ARG A 79 13.91 -16.34 -12.89
CA ARG A 79 14.74 -17.16 -13.78
C ARG A 79 15.95 -16.36 -14.27
N GLU A 80 17.10 -17.00 -14.35
CA GLU A 80 18.35 -16.35 -14.77
C GLU A 80 18.24 -15.69 -16.14
N ASP A 81 17.67 -16.38 -17.12
CA ASP A 81 17.49 -15.85 -18.48
C ASP A 81 16.58 -14.61 -18.55
N VAL A 82 15.62 -14.51 -17.65
CA VAL A 82 14.71 -13.35 -17.55
C VAL A 82 15.41 -12.18 -16.89
N GLN A 83 16.14 -12.45 -15.80
CA GLN A 83 16.92 -11.43 -15.11
C GLN A 83 18.05 -10.89 -15.98
N ASP A 84 18.79 -11.74 -16.70
CA ASP A 84 19.87 -11.34 -17.59
C ASP A 84 19.39 -10.43 -18.73
N LYS A 85 18.16 -10.65 -19.23
CA LYS A 85 17.54 -9.72 -20.20
C LYS A 85 17.32 -8.34 -19.59
N MET A 86 16.79 -8.27 -18.36
CA MET A 86 16.59 -6.99 -17.67
C MET A 86 17.92 -6.30 -17.33
N LEU A 87 18.93 -7.06 -16.89
CA LEU A 87 20.28 -6.54 -16.60
C LEU A 87 20.95 -5.96 -17.86
N LYS A 88 20.83 -6.64 -19.00
CA LYS A 88 21.35 -6.14 -20.30
C LYS A 88 20.68 -4.85 -20.77
N LEU A 89 19.45 -4.59 -20.32
CA LEU A 89 18.70 -3.37 -20.60
C LEU A 89 18.95 -2.27 -19.55
N SER A 90 19.95 -2.42 -18.68
CA SER A 90 20.21 -1.50 -17.57
C SER A 90 18.95 -1.23 -16.73
N THR A 91 18.16 -2.29 -16.48
CA THR A 91 16.85 -2.13 -15.86
C THR A 91 16.99 -1.79 -14.37
N ILE A 92 16.33 -0.71 -13.94
CA ILE A 92 16.01 -0.42 -12.54
C ILE A 92 14.53 -0.73 -12.32
N PHE A 93 14.25 -1.61 -11.37
CA PHE A 93 12.91 -2.13 -11.14
C PHE A 93 12.15 -1.32 -10.07
N ILE A 94 10.93 -0.90 -10.39
CA ILE A 94 10.03 -0.21 -9.48
C ILE A 94 9.08 -1.25 -8.85
N PRO A 95 9.15 -1.51 -7.53
CA PRO A 95 8.36 -2.55 -6.90
C PRO A 95 6.94 -2.06 -6.64
N ASN A 96 5.94 -2.78 -7.16
CA ASN A 96 4.52 -2.58 -6.81
C ASN A 96 4.00 -3.74 -5.94
N ARG A 97 2.75 -3.67 -5.47
CA ARG A 97 2.17 -4.72 -4.61
C ARG A 97 2.19 -6.10 -5.25
N SER A 98 1.91 -6.17 -6.56
CA SER A 98 1.86 -7.45 -7.28
C SER A 98 3.24 -8.10 -7.39
N PHE A 99 4.31 -7.30 -7.49
CA PHE A 99 5.67 -7.81 -7.36
C PHE A 99 5.89 -8.49 -6.00
N SER A 100 5.62 -7.79 -4.89
CA SER A 100 5.76 -8.34 -3.53
C SER A 100 4.97 -9.64 -3.33
N VAL A 101 3.72 -9.68 -3.80
CA VAL A 101 2.80 -10.81 -3.57
C VAL A 101 3.11 -12.01 -4.46
N TYR A 102 3.26 -11.82 -5.77
CA TYR A 102 3.37 -12.95 -6.70
C TYR A 102 4.78 -13.51 -6.82
N VAL A 103 5.81 -12.69 -6.60
CA VAL A 103 7.21 -13.16 -6.63
C VAL A 103 7.57 -13.79 -5.28
N GLY A 104 7.05 -13.23 -4.18
CA GLY A 104 7.31 -13.68 -2.82
C GLY A 104 8.57 -13.07 -2.21
N TYR A 105 8.52 -12.75 -0.91
CA TYR A 105 9.56 -11.98 -0.24
C TYR A 105 10.93 -12.67 -0.23
N ASP A 106 10.99 -13.99 -0.03
CA ASP A 106 12.26 -14.73 -0.04
C ASP A 106 12.95 -14.68 -1.41
N ASN A 107 12.17 -14.77 -2.49
CA ASN A 107 12.67 -14.66 -3.85
C ASN A 107 13.18 -13.24 -4.13
N ILE A 108 12.44 -12.21 -3.72
CA ILE A 108 12.83 -10.81 -3.87
C ILE A 108 14.11 -10.51 -3.09
N GLU A 109 14.21 -10.99 -1.86
CA GLU A 109 15.34 -10.68 -0.99
C GLU A 109 16.62 -11.41 -1.39
N ASN A 110 16.51 -12.66 -1.87
CA ASN A 110 17.67 -13.54 -2.03
C ASN A 110 18.00 -13.92 -3.48
N ARG A 111 17.07 -13.76 -4.44
CA ARG A 111 17.23 -14.29 -5.82
C ARG A 111 17.06 -13.27 -6.93
N PHE A 112 16.42 -12.14 -6.65
CA PHE A 112 16.18 -11.09 -7.64
C PHE A 112 17.37 -10.12 -7.75
N ARG A 113 18.27 -10.33 -8.69
CA ARG A 113 19.52 -9.57 -8.86
C ARG A 113 19.33 -8.18 -9.46
N VAL A 114 18.24 -7.93 -10.19
CA VAL A 114 17.99 -6.62 -10.81
C VAL A 114 17.89 -5.53 -9.74
N PRO A 115 18.55 -4.37 -9.92
CA PRO A 115 18.44 -3.25 -8.99
C PRO A 115 16.98 -2.81 -8.76
N ILE A 116 16.61 -2.58 -7.51
CA ILE A 116 15.27 -2.11 -7.12
C ILE A 116 15.39 -0.66 -6.67
N TYR A 117 14.51 0.22 -7.16
CA TYR A 117 14.33 1.54 -6.57
C TYR A 117 13.48 1.43 -5.30
N GLY A 118 14.12 1.58 -4.15
CA GLY A 118 13.47 1.48 -2.84
C GLY A 118 14.27 0.63 -1.87
N ASN A 119 13.66 0.30 -0.73
CA ASN A 119 14.26 -0.61 0.24
C ASN A 119 13.67 -2.02 0.08
N ARG A 120 14.48 -2.91 -0.49
CA ARG A 120 14.14 -4.31 -0.78
C ARG A 120 13.55 -5.05 0.42
N PHE A 121 14.15 -4.91 1.60
CA PHE A 121 13.75 -5.67 2.80
C PHE A 121 12.50 -5.08 3.47
N LEU A 122 12.21 -3.80 3.22
CA LEU A 122 11.02 -3.14 3.74
C LEU A 122 9.74 -3.66 3.07
N LEU A 123 9.82 -4.28 1.89
CA LEU A 123 8.67 -4.91 1.23
C LEU A 123 8.06 -6.04 2.08
N ARG A 124 8.87 -6.80 2.83
CA ARG A 124 8.40 -7.86 3.73
C ARG A 124 7.57 -7.34 4.89
N THR A 125 7.64 -6.05 5.21
CA THR A 125 6.83 -5.47 6.30
C THR A 125 5.32 -5.59 6.03
N GLU A 126 4.91 -5.76 4.77
CA GLU A 126 3.52 -6.03 4.40
C GLU A 126 3.05 -7.46 4.77
N GLU A 127 3.97 -8.37 5.07
CA GLU A 127 3.67 -9.72 5.53
C GLU A 127 3.18 -9.71 6.98
N ARG A 128 1.90 -10.02 7.20
CA ARG A 128 1.26 -9.94 8.53
C ARG A 128 1.88 -10.87 9.58
N THR A 129 2.54 -11.93 9.15
CA THR A 129 3.21 -12.94 9.99
C THR A 129 4.67 -12.61 10.29
N ALA A 130 5.27 -11.64 9.58
CA ALA A 130 6.65 -11.25 9.85
C ALA A 130 6.76 -10.60 11.25
N PRO A 131 7.79 -10.93 12.05
CA PRO A 131 7.96 -10.36 13.40
C PRO A 131 8.05 -8.83 13.43
N ARG A 132 8.73 -8.25 12.43
CA ARG A 132 8.91 -6.79 12.26
C ARG A 132 8.04 -6.25 11.13
N ASN A 133 6.77 -6.64 11.12
CA ASN A 133 5.81 -6.17 10.12
C ASN A 133 5.45 -4.68 10.30
N GLN A 134 4.58 -4.18 9.43
CA GLN A 134 4.09 -2.81 9.45
C GLN A 134 3.45 -2.40 10.79
N TYR A 135 2.70 -3.27 11.47
CA TYR A 135 2.08 -2.93 12.75
C TYR A 135 3.14 -2.73 13.83
N TRP A 136 4.16 -3.59 13.86
CA TRP A 136 5.29 -3.44 14.76
C TRP A 136 6.04 -2.12 14.52
N LEU A 137 6.22 -1.72 13.26
CA LEU A 137 6.83 -0.43 12.91
C LEU A 137 5.97 0.76 13.34
N LEU A 138 4.64 0.69 13.15
CA LEU A 138 3.71 1.75 13.57
C LEU A 138 3.69 1.90 15.10
N GLU A 139 3.61 0.79 15.84
CA GLU A 139 3.66 0.74 17.30
C GLU A 139 4.99 1.34 17.80
N LYS A 140 6.11 0.91 17.22
CA LYS A 140 7.44 1.44 17.57
C LYS A 140 7.59 2.93 17.24
N ALA A 141 6.94 3.42 16.19
CA ALA A 141 6.91 4.83 15.83
C ALA A 141 6.03 5.68 16.73
N GLY A 142 5.25 5.08 17.64
CA GLY A 142 4.27 5.80 18.44
C GLY A 142 3.20 6.45 17.58
N ILE A 143 2.86 5.81 16.45
CA ILE A 143 1.77 6.22 15.57
C ILE A 143 0.49 5.58 16.09
N LYS A 144 -0.58 6.36 16.20
CA LYS A 144 -1.87 5.85 16.65
C LYS A 144 -2.37 4.81 15.65
N ILE A 145 -2.71 3.63 16.14
CA ILE A 145 -3.35 2.53 15.39
C ILE A 145 -4.60 2.07 16.14
N PRO A 146 -5.55 1.37 15.49
CA PRO A 146 -6.69 0.78 16.19
C PRO A 146 -6.22 -0.14 17.32
N LYS A 147 -6.77 0.07 18.54
CA LYS A 147 -6.48 -0.80 19.69
C LYS A 147 -6.83 -2.25 19.35
N LYS A 148 -5.91 -3.17 19.63
CA LYS A 148 -6.14 -4.62 19.54
C LYS A 148 -6.66 -5.10 20.88
N PHE A 149 -7.61 -6.02 20.86
CA PHE A 149 -8.15 -6.67 22.04
C PHE A 149 -7.81 -8.16 21.97
N ASP A 150 -7.12 -8.66 23.00
CA ASP A 150 -6.71 -10.06 23.07
C ASP A 150 -7.88 -10.97 23.42
N ARG A 151 -8.88 -10.45 24.15
CA ARG A 151 -10.06 -11.19 24.57
C ARG A 151 -11.35 -10.36 24.45
N PRO A 152 -12.51 -11.00 24.22
CA PRO A 152 -13.80 -10.32 24.20
C PRO A 152 -14.12 -9.56 25.49
N GLU A 153 -13.65 -10.04 26.64
CA GLU A 153 -13.87 -9.42 27.95
C GLU A 153 -13.22 -8.04 28.07
N ASP A 154 -12.21 -7.76 27.26
CA ASP A 154 -11.47 -6.51 27.29
C ASP A 154 -12.15 -5.42 26.43
N ILE A 155 -13.26 -5.75 25.73
CA ILE A 155 -13.99 -4.82 24.87
C ILE A 155 -14.61 -3.69 25.71
N ASP A 156 -14.10 -2.47 25.49
CA ASP A 156 -14.52 -1.24 26.18
C ASP A 156 -15.12 -0.18 25.24
N ARG A 157 -15.24 -0.49 23.93
CA ARG A 157 -15.68 0.42 22.87
C ARG A 157 -16.20 -0.34 21.65
N LEU A 158 -16.62 0.39 20.61
CA LEU A 158 -16.98 -0.22 19.33
C LEU A 158 -15.77 -0.93 18.69
N VAL A 159 -15.92 -2.21 18.40
CA VAL A 159 -14.91 -3.05 17.75
C VAL A 159 -15.45 -3.66 16.47
N ILE A 160 -14.54 -4.00 15.57
CA ILE A 160 -14.77 -4.89 14.43
C ILE A 160 -14.07 -6.22 14.69
N VAL A 161 -14.84 -7.30 14.60
CA VAL A 161 -14.36 -8.66 14.75
C VAL A 161 -14.20 -9.27 13.37
N LYS A 162 -12.99 -9.73 13.05
CA LYS A 162 -12.62 -10.30 11.76
C LYS A 162 -12.44 -11.80 11.94
N VAL A 163 -13.41 -12.57 11.45
CA VAL A 163 -13.44 -14.05 11.58
C VAL A 163 -13.26 -14.70 10.21
N GLN A 164 -12.55 -15.81 10.13
CA GLN A 164 -12.48 -16.61 8.91
C GLN A 164 -13.83 -17.32 8.69
N GLN A 165 -14.38 -17.29 7.47
CA GLN A 165 -15.63 -18.00 7.20
C GLN A 165 -15.38 -19.52 7.17
N LYS A 166 -16.33 -20.27 7.75
CA LYS A 166 -16.25 -21.74 7.87
C LYS A 166 -16.12 -22.45 6.52
N LYS A 167 -17.00 -22.12 5.56
CA LYS A 167 -17.07 -22.77 4.24
C LYS A 167 -16.21 -22.11 3.17
N LYS A 168 -15.65 -20.94 3.46
CA LYS A 168 -14.89 -20.13 2.50
C LYS A 168 -13.61 -19.62 3.15
N PRO A 169 -12.54 -20.43 3.17
CA PRO A 169 -11.31 -20.09 3.87
C PRO A 169 -10.65 -18.79 3.37
N LEU A 170 -10.94 -18.39 2.13
CA LEU A 170 -10.44 -17.17 1.50
C LEU A 170 -11.27 -15.92 1.83
N GLU A 171 -12.49 -16.08 2.35
CA GLU A 171 -13.37 -14.98 2.74
C GLU A 171 -13.38 -14.79 4.27
N ARG A 172 -13.60 -13.55 4.71
CA ARG A 172 -13.77 -13.21 6.13
C ARG A 172 -15.20 -12.77 6.38
N ALA A 173 -15.76 -13.21 7.50
CA ALA A 173 -16.95 -12.62 8.08
C ALA A 173 -16.54 -11.46 8.99
N PHE A 174 -17.36 -10.42 9.02
CA PHE A 174 -17.16 -9.27 9.87
C PHE A 174 -18.44 -9.05 10.68
N PHE A 175 -18.27 -8.81 11.98
CA PHE A 175 -19.34 -8.27 12.81
C PHE A 175 -18.78 -7.21 13.75
N TYR A 176 -19.68 -6.40 14.28
CA TYR A 176 -19.34 -5.29 15.17
C TYR A 176 -19.84 -5.58 16.56
N ALA A 177 -19.11 -5.21 17.59
CA ALA A 177 -19.56 -5.32 18.98
C ALA A 177 -19.19 -4.06 19.76
N SER A 178 -19.97 -3.70 20.77
CA SER A 178 -19.65 -2.57 21.67
C SER A 178 -19.48 -2.98 23.14
N SER A 179 -19.66 -4.26 23.46
CA SER A 179 -19.43 -4.84 24.79
C SER A 179 -19.16 -6.34 24.65
N PRO A 180 -18.65 -7.01 25.71
CA PRO A 180 -18.49 -8.47 25.73
C PRO A 180 -19.81 -9.21 25.44
N GLU A 181 -20.93 -8.75 26.00
CA GLU A 181 -22.25 -9.38 25.80
C GLU A 181 -22.72 -9.28 24.34
N ASP A 182 -22.52 -8.13 23.70
CA ASP A 182 -22.85 -7.94 22.28
C ASP A 182 -21.98 -8.83 21.38
N TYR A 183 -20.71 -9.00 21.73
CA TYR A 183 -19.80 -9.92 21.06
C TYR A 183 -20.34 -11.35 21.09
N TYR A 184 -20.62 -11.88 22.29
CA TYR A 184 -21.06 -13.27 22.44
C TYR A 184 -22.41 -13.53 21.77
N ARG A 185 -23.36 -12.59 21.87
CA ARG A 185 -24.66 -12.68 21.19
C ARG A 185 -24.50 -12.80 19.67
N LYS A 186 -23.74 -11.89 19.06
CA LYS A 186 -23.54 -11.87 17.59
C LYS A 186 -22.73 -13.07 17.09
N ALA A 187 -21.73 -13.49 17.87
CA ALA A 187 -20.99 -14.71 17.56
C ALA A 187 -21.89 -15.94 17.55
N GLU A 188 -22.76 -16.09 18.56
CA GLU A 188 -23.72 -17.19 18.66
C GLU A 188 -24.72 -17.19 17.47
N GLU A 189 -25.22 -16.02 17.08
CA GLU A 189 -26.08 -15.87 15.89
C GLU A 189 -25.37 -16.34 14.61
N LEU A 190 -24.12 -15.92 14.38
CA LEU A 190 -23.35 -16.32 13.20
C LEU A 190 -22.97 -17.80 13.19
N ILE A 191 -22.73 -18.40 14.36
CA ILE A 191 -22.52 -19.85 14.50
C ILE A 191 -23.82 -20.60 14.17
N LYS A 192 -24.97 -20.15 14.69
CA LYS A 192 -26.29 -20.74 14.37
C LYS A 192 -26.62 -20.63 12.88
N GLN A 193 -26.19 -19.57 12.22
CA GLN A 193 -26.33 -19.38 10.77
C GLN A 193 -25.30 -20.15 9.93
N ASP A 194 -24.40 -20.92 10.56
CA ASP A 194 -23.35 -21.70 9.91
C ASP A 194 -22.38 -20.85 9.05
N VAL A 195 -22.21 -19.57 9.42
CA VAL A 195 -21.30 -18.62 8.76
C VAL A 195 -19.87 -18.77 9.28
N ILE A 196 -19.74 -18.95 10.60
CA ILE A 196 -18.47 -19.15 11.30
C ILE A 196 -18.55 -20.39 12.20
N ASP A 197 -17.41 -20.87 12.68
CA ASP A 197 -17.31 -21.90 13.71
C ASP A 197 -16.51 -21.39 14.93
N GLU A 198 -16.53 -22.17 16.01
CA GLU A 198 -15.83 -21.83 17.25
C GLU A 198 -14.30 -21.73 17.06
N GLU A 199 -13.73 -22.55 16.17
CA GLU A 199 -12.30 -22.51 15.89
C GLU A 199 -11.90 -21.21 15.19
N GLY A 200 -12.68 -20.79 14.18
CA GLY A 200 -12.51 -19.53 13.48
C GLY A 200 -12.68 -18.35 14.43
N LEU A 201 -13.68 -18.41 15.32
CA LEU A 201 -13.93 -17.38 16.33
C LEU A 201 -12.77 -17.26 17.33
N ARG A 202 -12.18 -18.37 17.77
CA ARG A 202 -11.01 -18.36 18.68
C ARG A 202 -9.77 -17.72 18.05
N LYS A 203 -9.66 -17.75 16.72
CA LYS A 203 -8.59 -17.12 15.94
C LYS A 203 -8.98 -15.72 15.44
N ALA A 204 -10.16 -15.24 15.79
CA ALA A 204 -10.66 -13.96 15.33
C ALA A 204 -9.78 -12.82 15.82
N ARG A 205 -9.66 -11.78 14.99
CA ARG A 205 -9.02 -10.53 15.41
C ARG A 205 -10.09 -9.56 15.87
N ILE A 206 -9.94 -9.05 17.09
CA ILE A 206 -10.79 -8.02 17.67
C ILE A 206 -9.98 -6.72 17.65
N GLU A 207 -10.45 -5.76 16.89
CA GLU A 207 -9.79 -4.47 16.70
C GLU A 207 -10.81 -3.34 16.94
N GLU A 208 -10.37 -2.25 17.56
CA GLU A 208 -11.15 -1.01 17.63
C GLU A 208 -11.69 -0.62 16.25
N TYR A 209 -12.98 -0.33 16.20
CA TYR A 209 -13.56 0.26 15.01
C TYR A 209 -13.41 1.77 15.08
N VAL A 210 -12.42 2.29 14.35
CA VAL A 210 -12.18 3.73 14.26
C VAL A 210 -13.30 4.37 13.46
N LEU A 211 -14.19 5.06 14.18
CA LEU A 211 -15.32 5.79 13.60
C LEU A 211 -14.83 7.13 13.05
N GLY A 212 -14.20 7.08 11.87
CA GLY A 212 -13.56 8.24 11.24
C GLY A 212 -13.69 8.28 9.73
N GLN A 213 -13.32 9.42 9.15
CA GLN A 213 -13.23 9.59 7.70
C GLN A 213 -11.89 9.04 7.21
N LYS A 214 -11.92 8.21 6.17
CA LYS A 214 -10.73 7.53 5.63
C LYS A 214 -9.86 8.51 4.84
N PHE A 215 -8.56 8.41 5.03
CA PHE A 215 -7.55 9.14 4.29
C PHE A 215 -6.34 8.22 4.05
N ASN A 216 -6.06 7.92 2.79
CA ASN A 216 -4.79 7.32 2.39
C ASN A 216 -3.79 8.44 2.13
N ALA A 217 -2.86 8.67 3.05
CA ALA A 217 -1.85 9.70 2.92
C ALA A 217 -0.65 9.18 2.13
N ASN A 218 -0.35 9.79 0.98
CA ASN A 218 0.72 9.35 0.09
C ASN A 218 1.93 10.28 0.15
N PHE A 219 3.11 9.69 0.16
CA PHE A 219 4.39 10.40 0.33
C PHE A 219 5.45 9.87 -0.62
N GLN A 220 6.48 10.69 -0.85
CA GLN A 220 7.71 10.31 -1.52
C GLN A 220 8.89 10.56 -0.59
N LYS A 221 9.60 9.50 -0.18
CA LYS A 221 10.87 9.63 0.56
C LYS A 221 12.04 9.61 -0.42
N TRP A 222 12.86 10.66 -0.39
CA TRP A 222 13.99 10.77 -1.31
C TRP A 222 15.24 10.08 -0.77
N ALA A 223 15.98 9.41 -1.67
CA ALA A 223 17.32 8.91 -1.39
C ALA A 223 18.39 10.02 -1.48
N LEU A 224 18.19 10.98 -2.40
CA LEU A 224 19.06 12.14 -2.58
C LEU A 224 18.54 13.31 -1.73
N GLU A 225 18.67 13.17 -0.41
CA GLU A 225 18.14 14.15 0.55
C GLU A 225 18.73 15.56 0.35
N ASP A 226 20.01 15.65 -0.04
CA ASP A 226 20.69 16.92 -0.30
C ASP A 226 20.07 17.73 -1.45
N TYR A 227 19.37 17.04 -2.37
CA TYR A 227 18.77 17.67 -3.55
C TYR A 227 17.26 17.87 -3.41
N PHE A 228 16.55 16.87 -2.88
CA PHE A 228 15.08 16.89 -2.82
C PHE A 228 14.51 17.18 -1.42
N GLY A 229 15.36 17.17 -0.39
CA GLY A 229 14.97 17.24 1.01
C GLY A 229 14.59 15.88 1.59
N ASN A 230 14.01 15.90 2.80
CA ASN A 230 13.68 14.67 3.53
C ASN A 230 12.60 13.86 2.80
N PHE A 231 11.38 14.38 2.67
CA PHE A 231 10.27 13.74 1.95
C PHE A 231 9.29 14.79 1.41
N ASP A 232 8.41 14.37 0.51
CA ASP A 232 7.26 15.15 0.07
C ASP A 232 5.95 14.46 0.41
N PHE A 233 4.94 15.28 0.68
CA PHE A 233 3.55 14.84 0.77
C PHE A 233 2.87 15.02 -0.59
N LEU A 234 2.32 13.94 -1.14
CA LEU A 234 1.79 13.89 -2.50
C LEU A 234 0.27 14.11 -2.55
N GLY A 235 -0.43 13.88 -1.44
CA GLY A 235 -1.87 14.06 -1.33
C GLY A 235 -2.59 12.86 -0.76
N PHE A 236 -3.92 12.96 -0.76
CA PHE A 236 -4.81 11.95 -0.23
C PHE A 236 -5.65 11.29 -1.34
N ASP A 237 -5.96 10.03 -1.12
CA ASP A 237 -7.02 9.33 -1.82
C ASP A 237 -7.87 8.49 -0.84
N ASP A 238 -8.96 7.94 -1.36
CA ASP A 238 -9.69 6.85 -0.74
C ASP A 238 -10.17 5.87 -1.82
N ARG A 239 -10.60 4.69 -1.38
CA ARG A 239 -10.92 3.54 -2.21
C ARG A 239 -12.37 3.59 -2.67
N LYS A 240 -12.62 3.25 -3.93
CA LYS A 240 -13.94 2.89 -4.44
C LYS A 240 -14.13 1.38 -4.28
N GLN A 241 -15.10 0.96 -3.46
CA GLN A 241 -15.27 -0.44 -3.08
C GLN A 241 -16.62 -1.03 -3.52
N THR A 242 -16.60 -2.25 -4.04
CA THR A 242 -17.79 -3.04 -4.41
C THR A 242 -17.97 -4.24 -3.45
N ASN A 243 -19.17 -4.58 -3.00
CA ASN A 243 -20.48 -3.94 -3.20
C ASN A 243 -20.81 -2.87 -2.13
N LEU A 244 -19.91 -2.64 -1.15
CA LEU A 244 -20.14 -1.74 -0.02
C LEU A 244 -20.69 -0.36 -0.42
N HIS A 245 -20.06 0.33 -1.38
CA HIS A 245 -20.52 1.66 -1.76
C HIS A 245 -21.88 1.65 -2.47
N GLY A 246 -22.26 0.53 -3.08
CA GLY A 246 -23.61 0.33 -3.63
C GLY A 246 -24.64 0.23 -2.50
N VAL A 247 -24.37 -0.57 -1.46
CA VAL A 247 -25.28 -0.72 -0.32
C VAL A 247 -25.42 0.60 0.45
N LEU A 248 -24.32 1.30 0.71
CA LEU A 248 -24.33 2.59 1.40
C LEU A 248 -25.06 3.70 0.63
N SER A 249 -25.32 3.52 -0.67
CA SER A 249 -26.09 4.47 -1.47
C SER A 249 -27.61 4.29 -1.34
N LEU A 250 -28.08 3.21 -0.71
CA LEU A 250 -29.49 2.95 -0.48
C LEU A 250 -29.97 3.61 0.83
N PRO A 251 -31.23 4.08 0.90
CA PRO A 251 -31.85 4.44 2.17
C PRO A 251 -31.86 3.26 3.16
N ALA A 252 -31.80 3.55 4.46
CA ALA A 252 -31.70 2.51 5.50
C ALA A 252 -32.82 1.46 5.41
N ARG A 253 -34.06 1.86 5.11
CA ARG A 253 -35.20 0.93 4.95
C ARG A 253 -34.95 -0.10 3.84
N ASP A 254 -34.30 0.32 2.76
CA ASP A 254 -34.05 -0.53 1.59
C ASP A 254 -32.84 -1.44 1.84
N GLN A 255 -31.84 -0.97 2.60
CA GLN A 255 -30.74 -1.81 3.09
C GLN A 255 -31.24 -2.98 3.94
N LEU A 256 -32.26 -2.76 4.78
CA LEU A 256 -32.84 -3.81 5.64
C LEU A 256 -33.62 -4.89 4.86
N MET A 257 -34.05 -4.60 3.62
CA MET A 257 -34.78 -5.56 2.78
C MET A 257 -33.86 -6.49 1.97
N ILE A 258 -32.58 -6.13 1.82
CA ILE A 258 -31.63 -6.90 1.02
C ILE A 258 -30.72 -7.73 1.92
N ASN A 259 -30.64 -9.03 1.64
CA ASN A 259 -29.72 -9.93 2.31
C ASN A 259 -28.53 -10.24 1.39
N VAL A 260 -27.66 -9.23 1.19
CA VAL A 260 -26.43 -9.38 0.40
C VAL A 260 -25.22 -9.31 1.33
N PRO A 261 -24.25 -10.25 1.20
CA PRO A 261 -23.02 -10.15 1.99
C PRO A 261 -22.26 -8.90 1.57
N ILE A 262 -21.86 -8.11 2.56
CA ILE A 262 -21.05 -6.91 2.34
C ILE A 262 -19.63 -7.33 1.97
N LYS A 263 -19.19 -6.90 0.79
CA LYS A 263 -17.83 -7.02 0.29
C LYS A 263 -17.22 -5.63 0.16
N ASN A 264 -15.91 -5.57 0.34
CA ASN A 264 -15.12 -4.34 0.28
C ASN A 264 -14.01 -4.45 -0.77
N GLU A 265 -14.30 -5.15 -1.87
CA GLU A 265 -13.37 -5.34 -2.98
C GLU A 265 -13.08 -3.99 -3.64
N GLU A 266 -11.80 -3.64 -3.73
CA GLU A 266 -11.34 -2.38 -4.28
C GLU A 266 -11.35 -2.45 -5.80
N ILE A 267 -12.05 -1.52 -6.44
CA ILE A 267 -12.19 -1.45 -7.91
C ILE A 267 -11.71 -0.11 -8.48
N GLY A 268 -11.26 0.81 -7.63
CA GLY A 268 -10.76 2.11 -8.05
C GLY A 268 -10.46 3.03 -6.86
N HIS A 269 -10.13 4.28 -7.17
CA HIS A 269 -9.77 5.32 -6.20
C HIS A 269 -10.44 6.65 -6.56
N TYR A 270 -10.50 7.57 -5.59
CA TYR A 270 -10.81 8.98 -5.82
C TYR A 270 -9.92 9.87 -4.95
N GLY A 271 -9.51 11.01 -5.50
CA GLY A 271 -8.69 11.99 -4.80
C GLY A 271 -9.48 12.74 -3.72
N LEU A 272 -8.80 13.10 -2.64
CA LEU A 272 -9.36 13.82 -1.50
C LEU A 272 -8.47 14.99 -1.06
N THR A 273 -9.07 15.94 -0.34
CA THR A 273 -8.35 16.98 0.39
C THR A 273 -8.69 16.90 1.87
N MET A 274 -7.73 17.31 2.71
CA MET A 274 -7.90 17.41 4.15
C MET A 274 -7.90 18.87 4.56
N ARG A 275 -8.70 19.21 5.59
CA ARG A 275 -8.62 20.52 6.26
C ARG A 275 -7.17 20.80 6.66
N GLU A 276 -6.63 21.94 6.24
CA GLU A 276 -5.19 22.22 6.37
C GLU A 276 -4.68 22.15 7.82
N SER A 277 -5.51 22.56 8.78
CA SER A 277 -5.15 22.47 10.21
C SER A 277 -4.97 21.04 10.74
N GLN A 278 -5.40 20.02 10.00
CA GLN A 278 -5.25 18.61 10.37
C GLN A 278 -4.04 17.95 9.70
N LYS A 279 -3.49 18.55 8.64
CA LYS A 279 -2.31 18.02 7.94
C LYS A 279 -1.08 17.84 8.84
N PRO A 280 -0.79 18.69 9.85
CA PRO A 280 0.34 18.46 10.75
C PRO A 280 0.35 17.06 11.39
N LEU A 281 -0.82 16.52 11.76
CA LEU A 281 -0.95 15.15 12.31
C LEU A 281 -0.39 14.09 11.34
N VAL A 282 -0.62 14.29 10.04
CA VAL A 282 -0.19 13.39 8.97
C VAL A 282 1.30 13.53 8.69
N TYR A 283 1.84 14.76 8.69
CA TYR A 283 3.29 15.00 8.57
C TYR A 283 4.07 14.40 9.73
N GLU A 284 3.62 14.62 10.98
CA GLU A 284 4.27 14.06 12.16
C GLU A 284 4.28 12.52 12.15
N ALA A 285 3.18 11.90 11.72
CA ALA A 285 3.13 10.44 11.55
C ALA A 285 4.16 9.95 10.52
N ALA A 286 4.28 10.63 9.37
CA ALA A 286 5.27 10.30 8.35
C ALA A 286 6.71 10.44 8.87
N GLU A 287 7.04 11.53 9.58
CA GLU A 287 8.37 11.75 10.17
C GLU A 287 8.75 10.65 11.15
N ARG A 288 7.83 10.29 12.05
CA ARG A 288 8.04 9.20 13.02
C ARG A 288 8.24 7.86 12.31
N PHE A 289 7.43 7.58 11.28
CA PHE A 289 7.54 6.35 10.50
C PHE A 289 8.87 6.25 9.74
N ILE A 290 9.27 7.33 9.04
CA ILE A 290 10.54 7.43 8.33
C ILE A 290 11.71 7.19 9.27
N ARG A 291 11.69 7.81 10.46
CA ARG A 291 12.73 7.64 11.47
C ARG A 291 12.86 6.19 11.92
N VAL A 292 11.76 5.55 12.32
CA VAL A 292 11.80 4.15 12.76
C VAL A 292 12.21 3.21 11.62
N CYS A 293 11.77 3.46 10.39
CA CYS A 293 12.23 2.71 9.23
C CYS A 293 13.75 2.82 9.05
N ARG A 294 14.34 4.02 9.22
CA ARG A 294 15.79 4.24 9.12
C ARG A 294 16.57 3.47 10.18
N GLU A 295 16.04 3.39 11.40
CA GLU A 295 16.64 2.66 12.52
C GLU A 295 16.56 1.13 12.32
N GLU A 296 15.40 0.62 11.91
CA GLU A 296 15.10 -0.82 11.90
C GLU A 296 15.36 -1.52 10.57
N TYR A 297 15.31 -0.76 9.48
CA TYR A 297 15.57 -1.21 8.13
C TYR A 297 16.52 -0.26 7.39
N PRO A 298 17.78 -0.06 7.83
CA PRO A 298 18.74 0.81 7.14
C PRO A 298 18.81 0.52 5.63
N PRO A 299 18.83 1.55 4.75
CA PRO A 299 18.94 2.98 5.04
C PRO A 299 17.62 3.69 5.42
N GLY A 300 16.54 2.93 5.58
CA GLY A 300 15.19 3.43 5.79
C GLY A 300 14.31 3.25 4.57
N ILE A 301 13.13 3.86 4.60
CA ILE A 301 12.23 3.85 3.46
C ILE A 301 12.79 4.74 2.35
N ILE A 302 12.63 4.32 1.10
CA ILE A 302 13.05 5.06 -0.10
C ILE A 302 11.94 4.89 -1.15
N GLY A 303 11.59 5.99 -1.81
CA GLY A 303 10.54 6.03 -2.82
C GLY A 303 9.17 6.29 -2.22
N LEU A 304 8.15 5.92 -2.99
CA LEU A 304 6.76 6.13 -2.64
C LEU A 304 6.35 5.26 -1.47
N PHE A 305 5.58 5.83 -0.54
CA PHE A 305 4.93 5.09 0.52
C PHE A 305 3.60 5.73 0.92
N ALA A 306 2.73 4.96 1.57
CA ALA A 306 1.46 5.47 2.05
C ALA A 306 1.17 5.03 3.49
N LEU A 307 0.62 5.96 4.28
CA LEU A 307 -0.01 5.69 5.57
C LEU A 307 -1.53 5.72 5.36
N GLN A 308 -2.15 4.55 5.41
CA GLN A 308 -3.57 4.38 5.11
C GLN A 308 -4.35 4.32 6.41
N GLY A 309 -5.30 5.23 6.59
CA GLY A 309 -5.88 5.47 7.89
C GLY A 309 -7.21 6.20 7.89
N ALA A 310 -7.57 6.73 9.05
CA ALA A 310 -8.70 7.63 9.22
C ALA A 310 -8.41 8.75 10.21
N ILE A 311 -9.11 9.88 10.02
CA ILE A 311 -9.23 10.92 11.03
C ILE A 311 -10.50 10.66 11.82
N ALA A 312 -10.34 10.51 13.13
CA ALA A 312 -11.43 10.30 14.08
C ALA A 312 -11.17 11.11 15.35
N TYR A 313 -12.19 11.24 16.20
CA TYR A 313 -11.97 11.68 17.57
C TYR A 313 -11.02 10.73 18.28
N ASP A 314 -10.11 11.29 19.06
CA ASP A 314 -9.16 10.49 19.82
C ASP A 314 -9.92 9.72 20.90
N ALA A 315 -9.83 8.40 20.87
CA ALA A 315 -10.54 7.53 21.78
C ALA A 315 -9.93 7.55 23.19
N ASP A 316 -8.73 8.13 23.34
CA ASP A 316 -8.11 8.39 24.64
C ASP A 316 -8.43 9.81 25.16
N ASP A 317 -9.21 10.60 24.40
CA ASP A 317 -9.73 11.90 24.82
C ASP A 317 -11.23 11.76 25.20
N PRO A 318 -11.56 11.61 26.50
CA PRO A 318 -12.94 11.41 26.94
C PRO A 318 -13.85 12.61 26.63
N GLU A 319 -13.29 13.80 26.41
CA GLU A 319 -14.06 14.99 26.07
C GLU A 319 -14.36 15.09 24.56
N GLN A 320 -13.75 14.22 23.73
CA GLN A 320 -13.88 14.22 22.27
C GLN A 320 -13.64 15.60 21.66
N LYS A 321 -12.59 16.30 22.11
CA LYS A 321 -12.19 17.61 21.59
C LYS A 321 -11.03 17.52 20.60
N ARG A 322 -10.24 16.45 20.69
CA ARG A 322 -9.07 16.21 19.83
C ARG A 322 -9.38 15.21 18.73
N LEU A 323 -8.91 15.52 17.52
CA LEU A 323 -8.83 14.58 16.41
C LEU A 323 -7.46 13.89 16.41
N ALA A 324 -7.44 12.62 16.03
CA ALA A 324 -6.24 11.83 15.83
C ALA A 324 -6.23 11.17 14.45
N PHE A 325 -5.04 11.01 13.88
CA PHE A 325 -4.83 10.22 12.67
C PHE A 325 -4.47 8.79 13.05
N TYR A 326 -5.41 7.87 12.84
CA TYR A 326 -5.23 6.45 13.07
C TYR A 326 -4.73 5.80 11.77
N VAL A 327 -3.62 5.08 11.84
CA VAL A 327 -3.10 4.32 10.70
C VAL A 327 -3.50 2.85 10.82
N PHE A 328 -4.08 2.30 9.76
CA PHE A 328 -4.59 0.94 9.69
C PHE A 328 -3.68 -0.01 8.90
N ASP A 329 -2.99 0.55 7.91
CA ASP A 329 -2.19 -0.20 6.94
C ASP A 329 -1.10 0.73 6.37
N VAL A 330 0.01 0.16 5.94
CA VAL A 330 1.15 0.86 5.34
C VAL A 330 1.46 0.23 4.00
N SER A 331 1.64 1.05 2.98
CA SER A 331 2.27 0.63 1.72
C SER A 331 3.72 1.14 1.70
N PRO A 332 4.74 0.28 1.87
CA PRO A 332 6.16 0.68 1.89
C PRO A 332 6.77 0.86 0.50
N ARG A 333 5.91 1.04 -0.51
CA ARG A 333 6.19 1.08 -1.94
C ARG A 333 5.08 1.86 -2.65
N VAL A 334 5.18 2.05 -3.96
CA VAL A 334 4.14 2.74 -4.76
C VAL A 334 2.74 2.19 -4.44
N PRO A 335 1.80 3.05 -4.01
CA PRO A 335 0.42 2.66 -3.76
C PRO A 335 -0.35 2.47 -5.07
N GLY A 336 -1.46 1.72 -5.05
CA GLY A 336 -2.27 1.42 -6.24
C GLY A 336 -3.20 2.57 -6.65
N SER A 337 -2.83 3.81 -6.30
CA SER A 337 -3.69 4.98 -6.36
C SER A 337 -3.29 5.90 -7.51
N PRO A 338 -3.96 5.82 -8.67
CA PRO A 338 -3.64 6.66 -9.83
C PRO A 338 -4.06 8.13 -9.63
N CYS A 339 -4.94 8.41 -8.67
CA CYS A 339 -5.54 9.73 -8.50
C CYS A 339 -4.59 10.76 -7.88
N VAL A 340 -3.48 10.33 -7.26
CA VAL A 340 -2.54 11.21 -6.58
C VAL A 340 -1.99 12.29 -7.52
N GLY A 341 -1.65 11.95 -8.77
CA GLY A 341 -1.18 12.93 -9.76
C GLY A 341 -2.25 13.96 -10.16
N PRO A 342 -3.26 13.56 -10.95
CA PRO A 342 -4.14 14.50 -11.65
C PRO A 342 -5.09 15.29 -10.74
N THR A 343 -5.39 14.77 -9.54
CA THR A 343 -6.42 15.35 -8.67
C THR A 343 -5.90 15.97 -7.37
N SER A 344 -4.61 15.79 -7.03
CA SER A 344 -4.06 16.30 -5.79
C SER A 344 -3.62 17.77 -5.90
N PRO A 345 -4.12 18.67 -5.03
CA PRO A 345 -3.54 20.00 -4.88
C PRO A 345 -2.07 19.98 -4.42
N GLU A 346 -1.66 18.94 -3.70
CA GLU A 346 -0.27 18.83 -3.22
C GLU A 346 0.69 18.55 -4.37
N MET A 347 0.33 17.69 -5.31
CA MET A 347 1.14 17.49 -6.52
C MET A 347 1.32 18.79 -7.31
N ARG A 348 0.28 19.63 -7.40
CA ARG A 348 0.39 20.96 -8.03
C ARG A 348 1.35 21.90 -7.28
N ARG A 349 1.36 21.85 -5.95
CA ARG A 349 2.33 22.59 -5.12
C ARG A 349 3.75 22.06 -5.33
N LEU A 350 3.91 20.75 -5.47
CA LEU A 350 5.20 20.13 -5.78
C LEU A 350 5.69 20.49 -7.19
N THR A 351 4.80 20.68 -8.17
CA THR A 351 5.17 21.23 -9.48
C THR A 351 5.84 22.61 -9.34
N LEU A 352 5.37 23.46 -8.42
CA LEU A 352 6.02 24.73 -8.12
C LEU A 352 7.38 24.52 -7.42
N LYS A 353 7.44 23.65 -6.41
CA LYS A 353 8.68 23.31 -5.69
C LYS A 353 9.77 22.82 -6.64
N TYR A 354 9.40 21.99 -7.62
CA TYR A 354 10.32 21.31 -8.54
C TYR A 354 10.36 21.90 -9.95
N GLN A 355 9.79 23.09 -10.15
CA GLN A 355 9.62 23.67 -11.48
C GLN A 355 10.93 23.78 -12.29
N SER A 356 12.05 24.11 -11.63
CA SER A 356 13.35 24.23 -12.29
C SER A 356 13.84 22.89 -12.85
N ILE A 357 13.69 21.81 -12.08
CA ILE A 357 14.02 20.44 -12.50
C ILE A 357 13.10 20.00 -13.62
N LEU A 358 11.79 20.24 -13.46
CA LEU A 358 10.82 19.84 -14.47
C LEU A 358 11.10 20.52 -15.81
N ARG A 359 11.40 21.82 -15.82
CA ARG A 359 11.82 22.53 -17.04
C ARG A 359 13.12 22.01 -17.62
N ARG A 360 14.11 21.70 -16.79
CA ARG A 360 15.40 21.14 -17.24
C ARG A 360 15.21 19.85 -18.03
N TYR A 361 14.25 19.01 -17.64
CA TYR A 361 13.96 17.74 -18.31
C TYR A 361 12.76 17.80 -19.27
N GLY A 362 12.19 18.99 -19.52
CA GLY A 362 11.07 19.14 -20.46
C GLY A 362 9.75 18.51 -20.01
N VAL A 363 9.51 18.40 -18.70
CA VAL A 363 8.38 17.69 -18.10
C VAL A 363 7.42 18.61 -17.32
N ASP A 364 7.26 19.86 -17.75
CA ASP A 364 6.46 20.88 -17.05
C ASP A 364 4.93 20.70 -17.18
N ARG A 365 4.46 19.70 -17.95
CA ARG A 365 3.03 19.52 -18.30
C ARG A 365 2.49 18.09 -18.16
N ILE A 366 3.16 17.21 -17.41
CA ILE A 366 2.69 15.82 -17.18
C ILE A 366 1.68 15.73 -16.05
#